data_AF-A0A1F6U500-F1
#
_entry.id   AF-A0A1F6U500-F1
#
_cell.length_a   1.000
_cell.length_b   1.000
_cell.length_c   1.000
_cell.angle_alpha   90.00
_cell.angle_beta   90.00
_cell.angle_gamma   90.00
#
_symmetry.space_group_name_H-M   'P 1'
#
loop_
_entity.id
_entity.type
_entity.pdbx_description
1 polymer ?
#
loop_
_entity_poly.entity_id
_entity_poly.type
_entity_poly.pdbx_seq_one_letter_code
_entity_poly.pdbx_strand_id
1 'polypeptide(L)'
;MARIPVRIKDGETITLSAGEHSELIRASLEEFSPRFVPNGELIYVGDTGSKWGYFDRALLKSLRVGVGQHGKMPDVVIYFREKNWLILAEAVTSSGPVDGRRHTELSELFSNSTAGLVYVTAFPSRGEVMRKYLSMIAWETEVWSADAPTHLIHFNGSRFLGPYSK
;
A
#
# COMPACT_ATOMS: atom_id res chain seq x y z
N MET A 1 -11.58 10.30 21.69
CA MET A 1 -10.66 9.26 21.20
C MET A 1 -9.42 9.94 20.66
N ALA A 2 -8.22 9.43 20.98
CA ALA A 2 -6.98 9.94 20.39
C ALA A 2 -6.95 9.60 18.90
N ARG A 3 -6.55 10.55 18.05
CA ARG A 3 -6.26 10.33 16.62
C ARG A 3 -4.76 10.45 16.41
N ILE A 4 -4.24 9.72 15.43
CA ILE A 4 -2.82 9.78 15.09
C ILE A 4 -2.61 10.73 13.90
N PRO A 5 -1.67 11.69 13.98
CA PRO A 5 -1.31 12.51 12.82
C PRO A 5 -0.50 11.67 11.84
N VAL A 6 -0.73 11.88 10.55
CA VAL A 6 0.02 11.27 9.45
C VAL A 6 0.42 12.36 8.49
N ARG A 7 1.73 12.51 8.26
CA ARG A 7 2.24 13.47 7.30
C ARG A 7 2.02 12.96 5.89
N ILE A 8 1.46 13.83 5.05
CA ILE A 8 1.33 13.58 3.62
C ILE A 8 2.16 14.64 2.87
N LYS A 9 2.15 14.59 1.54
CA LYS A 9 2.94 15.51 0.70
C LYS A 9 2.57 16.98 0.98
N ASP A 10 3.50 17.88 0.67
CA ASP A 10 3.35 19.34 0.79
C ASP A 10 3.13 19.87 2.22
N GLY A 11 3.50 19.06 3.23
CA GLY A 11 3.43 19.45 4.65
C GLY A 11 2.02 19.34 5.25
N GLU A 12 1.05 18.88 4.47
CA GLU A 12 -0.29 18.58 4.97
C GLU A 12 -0.24 17.39 5.96
N THR A 13 -1.13 17.42 6.93
CA THR A 13 -1.27 16.36 7.93
C THR A 13 -2.72 15.92 7.97
N ILE A 14 -2.96 14.63 7.73
CA ILE A 14 -4.26 14.01 7.96
C ILE A 14 -4.25 13.34 9.33
N THR A 15 -5.43 12.95 9.82
CA THR A 15 -5.52 12.22 11.09
C THR A 15 -6.29 10.92 10.90
N LEU A 16 -5.78 9.82 11.46
CA LEU A 16 -6.43 8.52 11.42
C LEU A 16 -6.91 8.12 12.83
N SER A 17 -7.89 7.21 12.89
CA SER A 17 -8.30 6.59 14.15
C SER A 17 -7.12 5.86 14.79
N ALA A 18 -6.95 5.94 16.11
CA ALA A 18 -5.86 5.24 16.78
C ALA A 18 -6.01 3.70 16.70
N GLY A 19 -4.89 3.01 16.52
CA GLY A 19 -4.83 1.54 16.48
C GLY A 19 -3.63 1.05 15.67
N GLU A 20 -3.24 -0.21 15.89
CA GLU A 20 -2.07 -0.83 15.24
C GLU A 20 -2.12 -0.76 13.70
N HIS A 21 -3.32 -0.91 13.13
CA HIS A 21 -3.52 -0.84 11.69
C HIS A 21 -3.23 0.56 11.13
N SER A 22 -3.75 1.61 11.78
CA SER A 22 -3.49 2.99 11.38
C SER A 22 -2.03 3.39 11.61
N GLU A 23 -1.39 2.87 12.66
CA GLU A 23 0.05 3.03 12.92
C GLU A 23 0.89 2.44 11.77
N LEU A 24 0.49 1.28 11.24
CA LEU A 24 1.15 0.67 10.09
C LEU A 24 0.90 1.43 8.78
N ILE A 25 -0.28 2.00 8.59
CA ILE A 25 -0.55 2.94 7.48
C ILE A 25 0.37 4.16 7.59
N ARG A 26 0.49 4.75 8.78
CA ARG A 26 1.43 5.87 9.01
C ARG A 26 2.84 5.48 8.66
N ALA A 27 3.33 4.34 9.14
CA ALA A 27 4.66 3.83 8.81
C ALA A 27 4.84 3.58 7.30
N SER A 28 3.78 3.13 6.60
CA SER A 28 3.83 2.94 5.14
C SER A 28 3.99 4.28 4.40
N LEU A 29 3.39 5.36 4.90
CA LEU A 29 3.48 6.69 4.31
C LEU A 29 4.75 7.44 4.69
N GLU A 30 5.22 7.29 5.93
CA GLU A 30 6.35 8.05 6.46
C GLU A 30 7.69 7.31 6.30
N GLU A 31 7.69 5.97 6.20
CA GLU A 31 8.91 5.16 6.08
C GLU A 31 9.03 4.44 4.73
N PHE A 32 8.00 3.72 4.28
CA PHE A 32 8.06 3.00 3.00
C PHE A 32 8.05 3.98 1.81
N SER A 33 7.06 4.88 1.74
CA SER A 33 6.87 5.76 0.58
C SER A 33 8.13 6.60 0.26
N PRO A 34 8.79 7.29 1.22
CA PRO A 34 9.96 8.09 0.89
C PRO A 34 11.17 7.28 0.42
N ARG A 35 11.24 5.98 0.74
CA ARG A 35 12.35 5.09 0.37
C ARG A 35 12.18 4.44 -0.99
N PHE A 36 10.98 3.91 -1.25
CA PHE A 36 10.73 3.08 -2.44
C PHE A 36 9.93 3.82 -3.51
N VAL A 37 9.27 4.91 -3.14
CA VAL A 37 8.35 5.67 -3.98
C VAL A 37 8.60 7.18 -3.77
N PRO A 38 9.85 7.66 -3.93
CA PRO A 38 10.20 9.04 -3.61
C PRO A 38 9.32 10.02 -4.39
N ASN A 39 8.82 11.05 -3.72
CA ASN A 39 7.84 12.03 -4.26
C ASN A 39 6.47 11.44 -4.64
N GLY A 40 6.16 10.22 -4.21
CA GLY A 40 4.88 9.57 -4.38
C GLY A 40 3.71 10.46 -3.95
N GLU A 41 2.72 10.58 -4.81
CA GLU A 41 1.52 11.37 -4.57
C GLU A 41 0.47 10.50 -3.91
N LEU A 42 0.10 10.81 -2.66
CA LEU A 42 -0.97 10.10 -1.99
C LEU A 42 -2.29 10.34 -2.72
N ILE A 43 -2.97 9.26 -3.10
CA ILE A 43 -4.30 9.31 -3.70
C ILE A 43 -5.36 8.96 -2.66
N TYR A 44 -5.17 7.89 -1.90
CA TYR A 44 -6.19 7.37 -0.99
C TYR A 44 -5.58 6.79 0.28
N VAL A 45 -6.26 7.02 1.40
CA VAL A 45 -6.04 6.33 2.67
C VAL A 45 -7.39 5.96 3.29
N GLY A 46 -7.54 4.69 3.62
CA GLY A 46 -8.63 4.19 4.45
C GLY A 46 -8.44 4.52 5.92
N ASP A 47 -9.54 4.81 6.63
CA ASP A 47 -9.55 4.98 8.08
C ASP A 47 -10.47 3.90 8.68
N THR A 48 -10.01 3.19 9.70
CA THR A 48 -10.80 2.11 10.31
C THR A 48 -12.07 2.62 11.02
N GLY A 49 -12.08 3.90 11.43
CA GLY A 49 -13.22 4.55 12.10
C GLY A 49 -14.09 5.44 11.22
N SER A 50 -13.71 5.71 9.96
CA SER A 50 -14.49 6.54 9.02
C SER A 50 -14.29 6.07 7.58
N LYS A 51 -15.27 6.25 6.68
CA LYS A 51 -15.16 5.68 5.32
C LYS A 51 -13.93 6.17 4.52
N TRP A 52 -13.32 7.31 4.87
CA TRP A 52 -12.21 7.91 4.13
C TRP A 52 -11.30 8.73 5.08
N GLY A 53 -10.00 8.39 5.15
CA GLY A 53 -8.98 9.22 5.82
C GLY A 53 -8.46 10.34 4.92
N TYR A 54 -8.36 10.08 3.61
CA TYR A 54 -8.00 11.04 2.55
C TYR A 54 -8.41 10.47 1.18
N PHE A 55 -8.82 11.33 0.21
CA PHE A 55 -9.06 10.88 -1.16
C PHE A 55 -8.94 11.99 -2.23
N ASP A 56 -7.87 11.95 -3.03
CA ASP A 56 -7.76 12.69 -4.29
C ASP A 56 -8.45 11.95 -5.45
N ARG A 57 -9.74 12.23 -5.60
CA ARG A 57 -10.56 11.68 -6.69
C ARG A 57 -10.15 12.21 -8.07
N ALA A 58 -9.63 13.43 -8.14
CA ALA A 58 -9.30 14.07 -9.41
C ALA A 58 -8.05 13.40 -10.00
N LEU A 59 -7.02 13.19 -9.18
CA LEU A 59 -5.81 12.49 -9.59
C LEU A 59 -6.11 11.05 -9.99
N LEU A 60 -6.89 10.30 -9.21
CA LEU A 60 -7.25 8.92 -9.57
C LEU A 60 -8.04 8.84 -10.88
N LYS A 61 -8.99 9.76 -11.09
CA LYS A 61 -9.76 9.85 -12.34
C LYS A 61 -8.87 10.20 -13.54
N SER A 62 -7.85 11.04 -13.34
CA SER A 62 -6.88 11.38 -14.40
C SER A 62 -6.12 10.16 -14.91
N LEU A 63 -5.95 9.14 -14.05
CA LEU A 63 -5.34 7.85 -14.39
C LEU A 63 -6.33 6.84 -15.00
N ARG A 64 -7.57 7.27 -15.31
CA ARG A 64 -8.70 6.46 -15.82
C ARG A 64 -9.24 5.41 -14.86
N VAL A 65 -8.95 5.53 -13.57
CA VAL A 65 -9.54 4.66 -12.55
C VAL A 65 -10.80 5.33 -12.00
N GLY A 66 -11.95 4.70 -12.24
CA GLY A 66 -13.24 5.13 -11.70
C GLY A 66 -13.64 4.26 -10.52
N VAL A 67 -13.72 4.84 -9.32
CA VAL A 67 -14.14 4.10 -8.12
C VAL A 67 -15.59 4.40 -7.79
N GLY A 68 -16.46 3.40 -7.91
CA GLY A 68 -17.85 3.49 -7.45
C GLY A 68 -17.96 3.51 -5.92
N GLN A 69 -19.13 3.84 -5.37
CA GLN A 69 -19.35 3.90 -3.90
C GLN A 69 -19.09 2.58 -3.14
N HIS A 70 -18.90 1.46 -3.85
CA HIS A 70 -18.81 0.10 -3.30
C HIS A 70 -17.52 -0.66 -3.67
N GLY A 71 -16.57 -0.02 -4.38
CA GLY A 71 -15.27 -0.65 -4.68
C GLY A 71 -14.42 -0.73 -3.42
N LYS A 72 -14.01 -1.94 -3.00
CA LYS A 72 -13.12 -2.14 -1.85
C LYS A 72 -11.70 -1.68 -2.22
N MET A 73 -11.45 -0.38 -2.11
CA MET A 73 -10.12 0.22 -2.20
C MET A 73 -9.12 -0.52 -1.29
N PRO A 74 -7.81 -0.55 -1.62
CA PRO A 74 -6.78 -0.99 -0.68
C PRO A 74 -6.59 0.07 0.41
N ASP A 75 -5.94 -0.28 1.52
CA ASP A 75 -5.73 0.66 2.62
C ASP A 75 -5.02 1.96 2.22
N VAL A 76 -4.05 1.88 1.28
CA VAL A 76 -3.32 3.03 0.76
C VAL A 76 -3.15 2.94 -0.76
N VAL A 77 -3.35 4.07 -1.45
CA VAL A 77 -3.00 4.23 -2.87
C VAL A 77 -2.04 5.40 -3.05
N ILE A 78 -0.89 5.14 -3.67
CA ILE A 78 0.13 6.16 -3.99
C ILE A 78 0.41 6.12 -5.49
N TYR A 79 0.42 7.28 -6.14
CA TYR A 79 0.86 7.42 -7.52
C TYR A 79 2.33 7.80 -7.59
N PHE A 80 3.14 6.96 -8.23
CA PHE A 80 4.53 7.23 -8.52
C PHE A 80 4.70 7.73 -9.95
N ARG A 81 4.58 9.05 -10.11
CA ARG A 81 4.57 9.70 -11.43
C ARG A 81 5.81 9.42 -12.27
N GLU A 82 6.99 9.32 -11.65
CA GLU A 82 8.25 9.10 -12.38
C GLU A 82 8.24 7.78 -13.18
N LYS A 83 7.66 6.72 -12.61
CA LYS A 83 7.55 5.39 -13.25
C LYS A 83 6.17 5.10 -13.82
N ASN A 84 5.23 6.03 -13.66
CA ASN A 84 3.82 5.85 -13.95
C ASN A 84 3.25 4.57 -13.29
N TRP A 85 3.44 4.44 -11.98
CA TRP A 85 2.94 3.30 -11.18
C TRP A 85 1.88 3.73 -10.17
N LEU A 86 0.90 2.86 -9.95
CA LEU A 86 0.00 2.90 -8.80
C LEU A 86 0.42 1.84 -7.80
N ILE A 87 0.85 2.30 -6.62
CA ILE A 87 1.14 1.44 -5.49
C ILE A 87 -0.17 1.20 -4.74
N LEU A 88 -0.61 -0.05 -4.70
CA LEU A 88 -1.82 -0.51 -4.02
C LEU A 88 -1.38 -1.30 -2.79
N ALA A 89 -1.44 -0.67 -1.62
CA ALA A 89 -0.88 -1.24 -0.40
C ALA A 89 -1.96 -1.61 0.64
N GLU A 90 -1.83 -2.81 1.22
CA GLU A 90 -2.64 -3.29 2.35
C GLU A 90 -1.80 -3.34 3.63
N ALA A 91 -2.33 -2.81 4.73
CA ALA A 91 -1.71 -2.81 6.05
C ALA A 91 -2.23 -3.98 6.90
N VAL A 92 -1.41 -5.02 7.05
CA VAL A 92 -1.82 -6.26 7.72
C VAL A 92 -1.38 -6.30 9.17
N THR A 93 -2.34 -6.15 10.08
CA THR A 93 -2.17 -6.42 11.51
C THR A 93 -2.96 -7.65 11.95
N SER A 94 -4.26 -7.69 11.61
CA SER A 94 -5.17 -8.82 11.86
C SER A 94 -6.04 -9.19 10.64
N SER A 95 -6.07 -8.35 9.61
CA SER A 95 -6.66 -8.63 8.29
C SER A 95 -5.80 -9.60 7.47
N GLY A 96 -6.31 -10.10 6.35
CA GLY A 96 -5.51 -10.92 5.41
C GLY A 96 -4.61 -10.05 4.51
N PRO A 97 -3.51 -10.61 3.96
CA PRO A 97 -2.63 -9.92 3.02
C PRO A 97 -3.27 -9.72 1.65
N VAL A 98 -2.51 -9.15 0.72
CA VAL A 98 -2.81 -9.32 -0.71
C VAL A 98 -2.62 -10.80 -1.06
N ASP A 99 -3.70 -11.57 -0.90
CA ASP A 99 -3.81 -12.95 -1.35
C ASP A 99 -4.24 -13.03 -2.82
N GLY A 100 -4.32 -14.25 -3.37
CA GLY A 100 -4.67 -14.42 -4.80
C GLY A 100 -6.05 -13.86 -5.16
N ARG A 101 -7.01 -13.90 -4.23
CA ARG A 101 -8.34 -13.31 -4.44
C ARG A 101 -8.24 -11.79 -4.42
N ARG A 102 -7.59 -11.21 -3.41
CA ARG A 102 -7.46 -9.77 -3.25
C ARG A 102 -6.65 -9.14 -4.38
N HIS A 103 -5.60 -9.83 -4.83
CA HIS A 103 -4.84 -9.45 -6.03
C HIS A 103 -5.77 -9.35 -7.26
N THR A 104 -6.62 -10.36 -7.48
CA THR A 104 -7.59 -10.36 -8.60
C THR A 104 -8.59 -9.21 -8.46
N GLU A 105 -9.17 -9.02 -7.27
CA GLU A 105 -10.12 -7.93 -7.00
C GLU A 105 -9.51 -6.55 -7.28
N LEU A 106 -8.26 -6.31 -6.85
CA LEU A 106 -7.56 -5.06 -7.10
C LEU A 106 -7.19 -4.90 -8.59
N SER A 107 -6.77 -5.97 -9.25
CA SER A 107 -6.46 -5.97 -10.68
C SER A 107 -7.67 -5.59 -11.52
N GLU A 108 -8.84 -6.13 -11.19
CA GLU A 108 -10.11 -5.79 -11.85
C GLU A 108 -10.55 -4.35 -11.56
N LEU A 109 -10.49 -3.93 -10.29
CA LEU A 109 -10.86 -2.59 -9.86
C LEU A 109 -10.01 -1.49 -10.54
N PHE A 110 -8.73 -1.77 -10.77
CA PHE A 110 -7.78 -0.85 -11.39
C PHE A 110 -7.46 -1.21 -12.86
N SER A 111 -8.24 -2.09 -13.49
CA SER A 111 -7.98 -2.62 -14.85
C SER A 111 -7.88 -1.54 -15.95
N ASN A 112 -8.60 -0.43 -15.80
CA ASN A 112 -8.57 0.69 -16.74
C ASN A 112 -7.43 1.69 -16.47
N SER A 113 -6.62 1.45 -15.44
CA SER A 113 -5.50 2.31 -15.07
C SER A 113 -4.54 2.50 -16.25
N THR A 114 -4.16 3.76 -16.47
CA THR A 114 -3.06 4.12 -17.38
C THR A 114 -1.68 3.95 -16.74
N ALA A 115 -1.63 3.73 -15.43
CA ALA A 115 -0.42 3.44 -14.66
C ALA A 115 -0.28 1.93 -14.41
N GLY A 116 0.96 1.44 -14.36
CA GLY A 116 1.25 0.06 -13.98
C GLY A 116 0.91 -0.20 -12.51
N LEU A 117 0.39 -1.38 -12.19
CA LEU A 117 -0.04 -1.71 -10.82
C LEU A 117 1.10 -2.39 -10.06
N VAL A 118 1.34 -1.95 -8.83
CA VAL A 118 2.29 -2.56 -7.90
C VAL A 118 1.54 -2.87 -6.61
N TYR A 119 1.44 -4.15 -6.28
CA TYR A 119 0.71 -4.62 -5.10
C TYR A 119 1.68 -4.77 -3.94
N VAL A 120 1.34 -4.18 -2.79
CA VAL A 120 2.20 -4.21 -1.61
C VAL A 120 1.41 -4.74 -0.42
N THR A 121 1.96 -5.72 0.29
CA THR A 121 1.50 -6.04 1.65
C THR A 121 2.50 -5.46 2.66
N ALA A 122 2.03 -4.57 3.54
CA ALA A 122 2.79 -4.04 4.65
C ALA A 122 2.50 -4.84 5.92
N PHE A 123 3.55 -5.21 6.66
CA PHE A 123 3.46 -5.87 7.97
C PHE A 123 4.21 -5.07 9.04
N PRO A 124 3.76 -5.08 10.31
CA PRO A 124 4.52 -4.45 11.38
C PRO A 124 5.81 -5.23 11.68
N SER A 125 5.77 -6.57 11.59
CA SER A 125 6.93 -7.42 11.79
C SER A 125 6.91 -8.67 10.92
N ARG A 126 8.10 -9.12 10.52
CA ARG A 126 8.30 -10.38 9.79
C ARG A 126 8.12 -11.58 10.72
N GLY A 127 8.67 -11.47 11.92
CA GLY A 127 8.76 -12.57 12.88
C GLY A 127 7.43 -12.95 13.52
N GLU A 128 6.58 -11.99 13.84
CA GLU A 128 5.39 -12.21 14.66
C GLU A 128 4.10 -12.17 13.84
N VAL A 129 4.01 -11.29 12.84
CA VAL A 129 2.80 -11.10 12.04
C VAL A 129 2.94 -11.77 10.67
N MET A 130 3.90 -11.35 9.83
CA MET A 130 4.03 -11.87 8.46
C MET A 130 4.11 -13.40 8.41
N ARG A 131 4.85 -14.03 9.34
CA ARG A 131 4.98 -15.50 9.42
C ARG A 131 3.65 -16.24 9.39
N LYS A 132 2.60 -15.67 10.01
CA LYS A 132 1.26 -16.28 10.09
C LYS A 132 0.54 -16.27 8.73
N TYR A 133 0.87 -15.31 7.88
CA TYR A 133 0.23 -15.08 6.58
C TYR A 133 1.11 -15.50 5.40
N LEU A 134 2.33 -15.96 5.65
CA LEU A 134 3.35 -16.21 4.62
C LEU A 134 2.85 -17.07 3.45
N SER A 135 2.07 -18.13 3.74
CA SER A 135 1.53 -19.04 2.73
C SER A 135 0.36 -18.48 1.93
N MET A 136 -0.20 -17.34 2.34
CA MET A 136 -1.36 -16.70 1.71
C MET A 136 -0.96 -15.55 0.79
N ILE A 137 0.26 -15.03 0.91
CA ILE A 137 0.74 -13.90 0.11
C ILE A 137 0.79 -14.31 -1.37
N ALA A 138 0.18 -13.52 -2.24
CA ALA A 138 0.15 -13.79 -3.66
C ALA A 138 1.56 -13.64 -4.29
N TRP A 139 1.84 -14.46 -5.29
CA TRP A 139 2.94 -14.19 -6.22
C TRP A 139 2.69 -12.91 -7.01
N GLU A 140 3.75 -12.37 -7.60
CA GLU A 140 3.77 -11.10 -8.33
C GLU A 140 3.36 -9.90 -7.45
N THR A 141 3.68 -9.99 -6.14
CA THR A 141 3.47 -8.91 -5.17
C THR A 141 4.73 -8.60 -4.39
N GLU A 142 4.75 -7.40 -3.82
CA GLU A 142 5.80 -6.92 -2.94
C GLU A 142 5.35 -6.99 -1.49
N VAL A 143 6.31 -7.22 -0.60
CA VAL A 143 6.10 -7.20 0.85
C VAL A 143 7.10 -6.25 1.49
N TRP A 144 6.57 -5.37 2.33
CA TRP A 144 7.36 -4.48 3.17
C TRP A 144 7.09 -4.77 4.65
N SER A 145 8.10 -4.61 5.50
CA SER A 145 7.90 -4.70 6.94
C SER A 145 8.54 -3.54 7.68
N ALA A 146 7.77 -2.97 8.62
CA ALA A 146 8.21 -1.85 9.44
C ALA A 146 9.40 -2.21 10.35
N ASP A 147 9.58 -3.50 10.69
CA ASP A 147 10.74 -3.98 11.46
C ASP A 147 12.06 -4.06 10.65
N ALA A 148 11.99 -3.89 9.33
CA ALA A 148 13.13 -3.89 8.42
C ALA A 148 12.88 -2.88 7.28
N PRO A 149 12.73 -1.58 7.60
CA PRO A 149 12.09 -0.60 6.72
C PRO A 149 12.89 -0.27 5.45
N THR A 150 14.17 -0.63 5.41
CA THR A 150 15.08 -0.40 4.28
C THR A 150 15.05 -1.50 3.23
N HIS A 151 14.29 -2.58 3.44
CA HIS A 151 14.26 -3.74 2.55
C HIS A 151 12.85 -4.02 2.01
N LEU A 152 12.81 -4.69 0.86
CA LEU A 152 11.60 -5.31 0.32
C LEU A 152 11.82 -6.82 0.16
N ILE A 153 10.74 -7.56 0.33
CA ILE A 153 10.66 -8.97 -0.03
C ILE A 153 9.78 -9.03 -1.26
N HIS A 154 10.31 -9.62 -2.32
CA HIS A 154 9.60 -9.72 -3.58
C HIS A 154 9.09 -11.15 -3.77
N PHE A 155 7.77 -11.34 -3.78
CA PHE A 155 7.15 -12.62 -4.10
C PHE A 155 7.05 -12.72 -5.61
N ASN A 156 8.12 -13.18 -6.25
CA ASN A 156 8.24 -13.15 -7.71
C ASN A 156 8.13 -14.51 -8.37
N GLY A 157 7.81 -14.46 -9.67
CA GLY A 157 8.17 -15.50 -10.63
C GLY A 157 9.58 -15.29 -11.19
N SER A 158 9.69 -15.04 -12.51
CA SER A 158 10.95 -15.08 -13.27
C SER A 158 11.84 -13.81 -13.21
N ARG A 159 11.42 -12.75 -12.52
CA ARG A 159 11.93 -11.39 -12.76
C ARG A 159 13.28 -11.07 -12.13
N PHE A 160 13.67 -11.70 -11.02
CA PHE A 160 14.87 -11.29 -10.27
C PHE A 160 15.72 -12.48 -9.83
N LEU A 161 16.90 -12.63 -10.45
CA LEU A 161 17.98 -13.49 -9.98
C LEU A 161 19.31 -12.81 -10.33
N GLY A 162 20.16 -12.62 -9.33
CA GLY A 162 21.47 -12.01 -9.54
C GLY A 162 22.23 -11.79 -8.22
N PRO A 163 23.56 -11.71 -8.26
CA PRO A 163 24.39 -11.42 -7.09
C PRO A 163 24.23 -9.96 -6.62
N TYR A 164 24.21 -9.74 -5.30
CA TYR A 164 24.19 -8.38 -4.71
C TYR A 164 25.56 -7.71 -4.64
N SER A 165 26.63 -8.50 -4.66
CA SER A 165 28.01 -8.06 -4.41
C SER A 165 28.88 -8.06 -5.67
N LYS A 166 28.29 -8.06 -6.87
CA LYS A 166 29.03 -8.06 -8.13
C LYS A 166 28.55 -6.95 -9.05
#